data_AF-A0A174F975-F1
#
_entry.id   AF-A0A174F975-F1
#
_cell.length_a   1.000
_cell.length_b   1.000
_cell.length_c   1.000
_cell.angle_alpha   90.00
_cell.angle_beta   90.00
_cell.angle_gamma   90.00
#
_symmetry.space_group_name_H-M   'P 1'
#
loop_
_entity.id
_entity.type
_entity.pdbx_description
1 polymer ?
#
loop_
_entity_poly.entity_id
_entity_poly.type
_entity_poly.pdbx_seq_one_letter_code
_entity_poly.pdbx_strand_id
1 'polypeptide(L)'
;MNLDKVVLEEIVEISKKHNEINKVILFGSRARKDNGDRSDIDLAIYSEASISEFIEDIENNTTTLLEFDFSDMKSVSDELFINQVNKEGIIIYEKY
;
A
#
# COMPACT_ATOMS: atom_id res chain seq x y z
N MET A 1 12.44 -2.14 -2.67
CA MET A 1 11.57 -1.02 -3.06
C MET A 1 12.29 0.03 -3.90
N ASN A 2 11.57 0.62 -4.85
CA ASN A 2 11.85 1.85 -5.57
C ASN A 2 10.63 2.77 -5.38
N LEU A 3 10.67 3.59 -4.34
CA LEU A 3 9.62 4.54 -3.97
C LEU A 3 10.30 5.74 -3.32
N ASP A 4 9.82 6.95 -3.61
CA ASP A 4 10.35 8.16 -2.99
C ASP A 4 10.17 8.09 -1.46
N LYS A 5 11.19 8.53 -0.73
CA LYS A 5 11.18 8.53 0.74
C LYS A 5 10.07 9.42 1.30
N VAL A 6 9.77 10.54 0.63
CA VAL A 6 8.69 11.46 1.05
C VAL A 6 7.34 10.75 0.95
N VAL A 7 7.06 10.12 -0.19
CA VAL A 7 5.82 9.37 -0.42
C VAL A 7 5.68 8.22 0.58
N LEU A 8 6.78 7.50 0.85
CA LEU A 8 6.80 6.44 1.86
C LEU A 8 6.42 6.98 3.26
N GLU A 9 7.01 8.09 3.67
CA GLU A 9 6.73 8.71 4.96
C GLU A 9 5.28 9.20 5.06
N GLU A 10 4.74 9.79 3.99
CA GLU A 10 3.34 10.21 3.92
C GLU A 10 2.37 9.02 4.06
N ILE A 11 2.63 7.91 3.35
CA ILE A 11 1.83 6.68 3.49
C ILE A 11 1.84 6.20 4.94
N VAL A 12 3.01 6.21 5.60
CA VAL A 12 3.14 5.81 7.01
C VAL A 12 2.36 6.74 7.94
N GLU A 13 2.48 8.06 7.76
CA GLU A 13 1.79 9.03 8.59
C GLU A 13 0.27 9.01 8.39
N ILE A 14 -0.21 8.78 7.17
CA ILE A 14 -1.63 8.56 6.88
C ILE A 14 -2.09 7.26 7.55
N SER A 15 -1.34 6.17 7.39
CA SER A 15 -1.68 4.87 8.01
C SER A 15 -1.83 4.93 9.53
N LYS A 16 -1.05 5.79 10.21
CA LYS A 16 -1.17 6.01 11.66
C LYS A 16 -2.44 6.75 12.08
N LYS A 17 -3.03 7.58 11.20
CA LYS A 17 -4.26 8.35 11.49
C LYS A 17 -5.52 7.49 11.38
N HIS A 18 -5.47 6.44 10.57
CA HIS A 18 -6.57 5.51 10.35
C HIS A 18 -6.47 4.31 11.29
N ASN A 19 -7.26 4.31 12.37
CA ASN A 19 -7.17 3.30 13.42
C ASN A 19 -7.60 1.90 12.96
N GLU A 20 -8.43 1.81 11.93
CA GLU A 20 -8.89 0.58 11.31
C GLU A 20 -7.80 -0.12 10.49
N ILE A 21 -6.74 0.58 10.11
CA ILE A 21 -5.63 0.05 9.32
C ILE A 21 -4.64 -0.66 10.24
N ASN A 22 -4.50 -1.97 10.05
CA ASN A 22 -3.60 -2.82 10.81
C ASN A 22 -2.24 -2.98 10.13
N LYS A 23 -2.22 -3.06 8.80
CA LYS A 23 -1.00 -3.27 8.03
C LYS A 23 -1.13 -2.73 6.60
N VAL A 24 -0.06 -2.12 6.11
CA VAL A 24 0.09 -1.68 4.71
C VAL A 24 1.34 -2.31 4.14
N ILE A 25 1.20 -3.00 3.02
CA ILE A 25 2.29 -3.66 2.31
C ILE A 25 2.41 -3.07 0.91
N LEU A 26 3.61 -2.58 0.56
CA LEU A 26 3.94 -2.28 -0.83
C LEU A 26 4.26 -3.59 -1.54
N PHE A 27 3.56 -3.87 -2.63
CA PHE A 27 3.84 -5.04 -3.46
C PHE A 27 4.12 -4.61 -4.91
N GLY A 28 4.07 -5.57 -5.83
CA GLY A 28 4.20 -5.30 -7.26
C GLY A 28 5.57 -4.79 -7.67
N SER A 29 5.57 -4.00 -8.74
CA SER A 29 6.81 -3.71 -9.48
C SER A 29 7.82 -2.90 -8.66
N ARG A 30 7.30 -1.94 -7.87
CA ARG A 30 8.12 -1.09 -7.00
C ARG A 30 8.72 -1.86 -5.85
N ALA A 31 8.02 -2.86 -5.30
CA ALA A 31 8.59 -3.74 -4.27
C ALA A 31 9.78 -4.54 -4.84
N ARG A 32 9.58 -5.15 -6.02
CA ARG A 32 10.59 -5.94 -6.76
C ARG A 32 11.72 -5.13 -7.40
N LYS A 33 11.55 -3.81 -7.55
CA LYS A 33 12.49 -2.89 -8.24
C LYS A 33 12.62 -3.16 -9.75
N ASP A 34 11.59 -3.73 -10.37
CA ASP A 34 11.46 -3.92 -11.83
C ASP A 34 10.49 -2.91 -12.46
N ASN A 35 10.15 -1.85 -11.73
CA ASN A 35 9.26 -0.78 -12.15
C ASN A 35 9.89 0.15 -13.21
N GLY A 36 9.04 0.72 -14.06
CA GLY A 36 9.39 1.90 -14.86
C GLY A 36 9.15 3.19 -14.08
N ASP A 37 9.53 4.32 -14.68
CA ASP A 37 9.40 5.65 -14.06
C ASP A 37 7.95 5.99 -13.70
N ARG A 38 6.99 5.55 -14.53
CA ARG A 38 5.55 5.81 -14.39
C ARG A 38 4.74 4.62 -13.92
N SER A 39 5.37 3.55 -13.46
CA SER A 39 4.62 2.41 -12.91
C SER A 39 3.87 2.80 -11.65
N ASP A 40 2.71 2.19 -11.47
CA ASP A 40 1.81 2.48 -10.36
C ASP A 40 2.41 2.03 -9.02
N ILE A 41 1.77 2.46 -7.93
CA ILE A 41 2.14 2.09 -6.56
C ILE A 41 1.08 1.10 -6.04
N ASP A 42 1.45 -0.18 -6.00
CA ASP A 42 0.58 -1.25 -5.53
C ASP A 42 0.60 -1.38 -4.00
N LEU A 43 -0.54 -1.15 -3.33
CA LEU A 43 -0.67 -1.23 -1.87
C LEU A 43 -1.72 -2.28 -1.44
N ALA A 44 -1.25 -3.26 -0.66
CA ALA A 44 -2.10 -4.25 -0.03
C ALA A 44 -2.43 -3.81 1.40
N ILE A 45 -3.72 -3.64 1.68
CA ILE A 45 -4.24 -3.03 2.90
C ILE A 45 -4.93 -4.10 3.74
N TYR A 46 -4.48 -4.28 4.98
CA TYR A 46 -5.17 -5.08 5.98
C TYR A 46 -5.90 -4.14 6.93
N SER A 47 -7.22 -4.15 6.85
CA SER A 47 -8.10 -3.29 7.63
C SER A 47 -9.18 -4.10 8.35
N GLU A 48 -9.64 -3.61 9.51
CA GLU A 48 -10.80 -4.17 10.19
C GLU A 48 -12.12 -3.63 9.62
N ALA A 49 -12.09 -2.45 9.00
CA ALA A 49 -13.24 -1.73 8.46
C ALA A 49 -13.03 -1.35 6.97
N SER A 50 -13.95 -0.54 6.42
CA SER A 50 -13.80 -0.01 5.06
C SER A 50 -12.49 0.76 4.91
N ILE A 51 -11.87 0.69 3.73
CA ILE A 51 -10.64 1.43 3.41
C ILE A 51 -10.89 2.69 2.57
N SER A 52 -12.16 3.07 2.33
CA SER A 52 -12.49 4.17 1.42
C SER A 52 -11.90 5.52 1.86
N GLU A 53 -12.04 5.89 3.15
CA GLU A 53 -11.47 7.14 3.67
C GLU A 53 -9.94 7.11 3.63
N PHE A 54 -9.33 5.95 3.91
CA PHE A 54 -7.88 5.77 3.80
C PHE A 54 -7.38 5.95 2.36
N ILE A 55 -8.08 5.39 1.36
CA ILE A 55 -7.75 5.57 -0.07
C ILE A 55 -7.82 7.04 -0.43
N GLU A 56 -8.91 7.73 -0.08
CA GLU A 56 -9.10 9.15 -0.36
C GLU A 56 -7.97 10.00 0.24
N ASP A 57 -7.55 9.69 1.48
CA ASP A 57 -6.46 10.42 2.13
C ASP A 57 -5.11 10.17 1.46
N ILE A 58 -4.82 8.94 1.00
CA ILE A 58 -3.59 8.64 0.25
C ILE A 58 -3.58 9.38 -1.09
N GLU A 59 -4.66 9.33 -1.84
CA GLU A 59 -4.75 9.97 -3.16
C GLU A 59 -4.65 11.49 -3.08
N ASN A 60 -5.24 12.11 -2.06
CA ASN A 60 -5.29 13.57 -1.94
C ASN A 60 -4.09 14.18 -1.18
N ASN A 61 -3.41 13.42 -0.33
CA ASN A 61 -2.39 13.96 0.58
C ASN A 61 -0.98 13.36 0.40
N THR A 62 -0.74 12.59 -0.66
CA THR A 62 0.63 12.17 -1.02
C THR A 62 1.23 13.06 -2.10
N THR A 63 2.52 13.36 -1.99
CA THR A 63 3.26 14.23 -2.90
C THR A 63 3.77 13.45 -4.11
N THR A 64 2.85 12.84 -4.85
CA THR A 64 3.15 12.10 -6.09
C THR A 64 2.05 12.26 -7.12
N LEU A 65 2.40 12.15 -8.40
CA LEU A 65 1.45 12.10 -9.53
C LEU A 65 1.29 10.68 -10.08
N LEU A 66 1.93 9.70 -9.46
CA LEU A 66 1.79 8.29 -9.82
C LEU A 66 0.44 7.77 -9.35
N GLU A 67 -0.13 6.84 -10.10
CA GLU A 67 -1.37 6.19 -9.72
C GLU A 67 -1.12 5.16 -8.60
N PHE A 68 -2.14 4.91 -7.81
CA PHE A 68 -2.13 3.91 -6.75
C PHE A 68 -3.14 2.81 -7.08
N ASP A 69 -2.72 1.56 -6.92
CA ASP A 69 -3.60 0.40 -6.98
C ASP A 69 -3.75 -0.17 -5.57
N PHE A 70 -4.98 -0.15 -5.04
CA PHE A 70 -5.27 -0.61 -3.69
C PHE A 70 -5.95 -1.99 -3.71
N SER A 71 -5.46 -2.89 -2.86
CA SER A 71 -6.07 -4.20 -2.62
C SER A 71 -6.54 -4.32 -1.17
N ASP A 72 -7.85 -4.42 -0.96
CA ASP A 72 -8.44 -4.75 0.35
C ASP A 72 -8.25 -6.24 0.64
N MET A 73 -7.21 -6.57 1.41
CA MET A 73 -6.82 -7.94 1.70
C MET A 73 -7.86 -8.71 2.52
N LYS A 74 -8.82 -8.02 3.15
CA LYS A 74 -9.94 -8.69 3.83
C LYS A 74 -10.89 -9.36 2.84
N SER A 75 -10.98 -8.82 1.62
CA SER A 75 -11.91 -9.28 0.57
C SER A 75 -11.29 -10.22 -0.45
N VAL A 76 -9.95 -10.29 -0.51
CA VAL A 76 -9.23 -11.12 -1.48
C VAL A 76 -9.22 -12.58 -1.04
N SER A 77 -9.63 -13.48 -1.95
CA SER A 77 -9.61 -14.93 -1.75
C SER A 77 -8.64 -15.68 -2.69
N ASP A 78 -7.97 -14.97 -3.59
CA ASP A 78 -6.97 -15.55 -4.49
C ASP A 78 -5.68 -15.88 -3.73
N GLU A 79 -5.47 -17.17 -3.47
CA GLU A 79 -4.31 -17.66 -2.75
C GLU A 79 -2.98 -17.38 -3.46
N LEU A 80 -2.96 -17.37 -4.79
CA LEU A 80 -1.73 -17.08 -5.55
C LEU A 80 -1.32 -15.63 -5.34
N PHE A 81 -2.29 -14.72 -5.42
CA PHE A 81 -2.08 -13.31 -5.15
C PHE A 81 -1.63 -13.06 -3.71
N ILE A 82 -2.33 -13.64 -2.72
CA ILE A 82 -1.98 -13.51 -1.30
C ILE A 82 -0.55 -14.01 -1.05
N ASN A 83 -0.18 -15.16 -1.62
CA ASN A 83 1.17 -15.69 -1.50
C ASN A 83 2.21 -14.79 -2.16
N GLN A 84 1.88 -14.16 -3.30
CA GLN A 84 2.77 -13.20 -3.94
C GLN A 84 3.00 -11.96 -3.07
N VAL A 85 1.93 -11.35 -2.53
CA VAL A 85 2.01 -10.21 -1.61
C VAL A 85 2.86 -10.56 -0.40
N ASN A 86 2.65 -11.75 0.20
CA ASN A 86 3.42 -12.17 1.37
C ASN A 86 4.89 -12.46 1.06
N LYS A 87 5.21 -12.95 -0.14
CA LYS A 87 6.56 -13.33 -0.53
C LYS A 87 7.40 -12.15 -1.01
N GLU A 88 6.80 -11.25 -1.79
CA GLU A 88 7.48 -10.16 -2.49
C GLU A 88 7.23 -8.79 -1.84
N GLY A 89 6.17 -8.69 -1.04
CA GLY A 89 5.75 -7.44 -0.43
C GLY A 89 6.71 -6.95 0.65
N ILE A 90 6.74 -5.63 0.80
CA ILE A 90 7.52 -4.92 1.80
C ILE A 90 6.53 -4.24 2.73
N ILE A 91 6.60 -4.57 4.02
CA ILE A 91 5.77 -3.93 5.05
C ILE A 91 6.19 -2.47 5.16
N ILE A 92 5.22 -1.58 4.92
CA ILE A 92 5.38 -0.12 5.03
C ILE A 92 4.91 0.34 6.40
N TYR A 93 3.82 -0.23 6.89
CA TYR A 93 3.24 0.05 8.19
C TYR A 93 2.65 -1.21 8.79
N GLU A 94 2.82 -1.40 10.10
CA GLU A 94 2.16 -2.41 10.90
C GLU A 94 1.83 -1.82 12.28
N LYS A 95 0.56 -1.91 12.67
CA LYS A 95 0.07 -1.44 13.96
C LYS A 95 0.48 -2.44 15.05
N TYR A 96 1.11 -1.94 16.11
CA TYR A 96 1.55 -2.71 17.27
C TYR A 96 0.49 -2.76 18.37
#